data_AF-A0A4U1IVV5-F1
#
_entry.id   AF-A0A4U1IVV5-F1
#
_cell.length_a   1.000
_cell.length_b   1.000
_cell.length_c   1.000
_cell.angle_alpha   90.00
_cell.angle_beta   90.00
_cell.angle_gamma   90.00
#
_symmetry.space_group_name_H-M   'P 1'
#
loop_
_entity.id
_entity.type
_entity.pdbx_description
1 polymer ?
#
loop_
_entity_poly.entity_id
_entity_poly.type
_entity_poly.pdbx_seq_one_letter_code
_entity_poly.pdbx_strand_id
1 'polypeptide(L)'
;MEHAGKGIALSVDELRALRRLIEKMGERAVVAELNVSRQALGRTLAGLPVRRGTLALVRAGLAAPNIRAKLEDKRPTRPARRST
;
A
#
# COMPACT_ATOMS: atom_id res chain seq x y z
N MET A 1 17.16 -2.49 -19.00
CA MET A 1 16.55 -3.18 -17.84
C MET A 1 17.08 -2.47 -16.59
N GLU A 2 16.40 -1.42 -16.16
CA GLU A 2 16.94 -0.44 -15.22
C GLU A 2 16.85 -0.90 -13.75
N HIS A 3 17.87 -0.50 -13.01
CA HIS A 3 18.28 -0.99 -11.71
C HIS A 3 17.18 -0.94 -10.63
N ALA A 4 16.84 -2.12 -10.12
CA ALA A 4 16.23 -2.30 -8.80
C ALA A 4 17.20 -1.79 -7.73
N GLY A 5 17.03 -0.52 -7.31
CA GLY A 5 17.70 0.07 -6.16
C GLY A 5 17.39 -0.73 -4.90
N LYS A 6 18.32 -1.62 -4.54
CA LYS A 6 18.27 -2.53 -3.40
C LYS A 6 18.03 -1.77 -2.09
N GLY A 7 16.79 -1.82 -1.59
CA GLY A 7 16.53 -2.04 -0.17
C GLY A 7 16.08 -0.87 0.70
N ILE A 8 15.71 0.29 0.13
CA ILE A 8 15.30 1.47 0.94
C ILE A 8 13.96 2.10 0.49
N ALA A 9 13.45 1.77 -0.69
CA ALA A 9 12.19 2.29 -1.21
C ALA A 9 11.37 1.23 -1.97
N LEU A 10 10.07 1.49 -2.13
CA LEU A 10 9.19 0.73 -3.03
C LEU A 10 9.47 1.08 -4.49
N SER A 11 9.26 0.09 -5.36
CA SER A 11 9.24 0.27 -6.80
C SER A 11 8.04 1.12 -7.23
N VAL A 12 8.08 1.72 -8.41
CA VAL A 12 6.98 2.57 -8.92
C VAL A 12 5.66 1.78 -9.00
N ASP A 13 5.71 0.52 -9.44
CA ASP A 13 4.53 -0.34 -9.50
C ASP A 13 3.98 -0.70 -8.10
N GLU A 14 4.87 -0.97 -7.13
CA GLU A 14 4.49 -1.22 -5.74
C GLU A 14 3.84 0.02 -5.12
N LEU A 15 4.36 1.21 -5.42
CA LEU A 15 3.80 2.48 -4.97
C LEU A 15 2.42 2.76 -5.58
N ARG A 16 2.24 2.45 -6.88
CA ARG A 16 0.94 2.57 -7.55
C ARG A 16 -0.08 1.57 -6.97
N ALA A 17 0.33 0.33 -6.74
CA ALA A 17 -0.53 -0.68 -6.12
C ALA A 17 -0.96 -0.25 -4.70
N LEU A 18 -0.01 0.28 -3.91
CA LEU A 18 -0.29 0.78 -2.58
C LEU A 18 -1.28 1.97 -2.59
N ARG A 19 -1.11 2.92 -3.52
CA ARG A 19 -2.04 4.04 -3.69
C ARG A 19 -3.45 3.56 -4.05
N ARG A 20 -3.57 2.65 -5.03
CA ARG A 20 -4.87 2.06 -5.39
C ARG A 20 -5.53 1.33 -4.23
N LEU A 21 -4.73 0.62 -3.43
CA LEU A 21 -5.24 -0.07 -2.25
C LEU A 21 -5.81 0.91 -1.21
N ILE A 22 -5.12 2.03 -0.99
CA ILE A 22 -5.57 3.12 -0.10
C ILE A 22 -6.84 3.79 -0.65
N GLU A 23 -6.90 4.06 -1.94
CA GLU A 23 -8.11 4.60 -2.59
C GLU A 23 -9.29 3.64 -2.44
N LYS A 24 -9.03 2.33 -2.51
CA LYS A 24 -10.07 1.32 -2.45
C LYS A 24 -10.60 1.07 -1.03
N MET A 25 -9.71 0.92 -0.05
CA MET A 25 -10.11 0.52 1.31
C MET A 25 -10.12 1.67 2.32
N GLY A 26 -9.52 2.79 1.96
CA GLY A 26 -9.17 3.85 2.89
C GLY A 26 -7.86 3.54 3.63
N GLU A 27 -7.13 4.61 3.95
CA GLU A 27 -5.80 4.51 4.55
C GLU A 27 -5.80 3.78 5.90
N ARG A 28 -6.80 4.02 6.77
CA ARG A 28 -6.90 3.34 8.07
C ARG A 28 -7.00 1.82 7.93
N ALA A 29 -7.74 1.33 6.93
CA ALA A 29 -7.86 -0.10 6.68
C ALA A 29 -6.54 -0.68 6.17
N VAL A 30 -5.82 0.05 5.31
CA VAL A 30 -4.51 -0.37 4.80
C VAL A 30 -3.45 -0.43 5.91
N VAL A 31 -3.43 0.54 6.82
CA VAL A 31 -2.56 0.55 8.01
C VAL A 31 -2.79 -0.71 8.86
N ALA A 32 -4.05 -1.07 9.10
CA ALA A 32 -4.40 -2.27 9.86
C ALA A 32 -4.01 -3.56 9.13
N GLU A 33 -4.33 -3.64 7.84
CA GLU A 33 -4.13 -4.84 7.02
C GLU A 33 -2.63 -5.12 6.75
N LEU A 34 -1.83 -4.08 6.57
CA LEU A 34 -0.38 -4.19 6.38
C LEU A 34 0.40 -4.26 7.71
N ASN A 35 -0.28 -4.06 8.84
CA ASN A 35 0.31 -3.97 10.18
C ASN A 35 1.50 -3.00 10.24
N VAL A 36 1.32 -1.81 9.67
CA VAL A 36 2.33 -0.72 9.68
C VAL A 36 1.74 0.51 10.34
N SER A 37 2.58 1.39 10.88
CA SER A 37 2.10 2.66 11.41
C SER A 37 1.69 3.62 10.29
N ARG A 38 0.71 4.50 10.55
CA ARG A 38 0.29 5.55 9.63
C ARG A 38 1.45 6.42 9.15
N GLN A 39 2.37 6.75 10.06
CA GLN A 39 3.57 7.53 9.75
C GLN A 39 4.49 6.78 8.79
N ALA A 40 4.70 5.48 9.00
CA ALA A 40 5.53 4.67 8.13
C ALA A 40 4.90 4.51 6.73
N LEU A 41 3.57 4.36 6.66
CA LEU A 41 2.82 4.34 5.40
C LEU A 41 2.96 5.69 4.66
N GLY A 42 2.76 6.81 5.35
CA GLY A 42 2.91 8.15 4.77
C GLY A 42 4.33 8.43 4.23
N ARG A 43 5.36 8.02 4.99
CA ARG A 43 6.75 8.11 4.52
C ARG A 43 7.00 7.25 3.29
N THR A 44 6.47 6.03 3.27
CA THR A 44 6.57 5.13 2.12
C THR A 44 5.92 5.74 0.87
N LEU A 45 4.74 6.37 1.02
CA LEU A 45 4.04 7.05 -0.08
C LEU A 45 4.76 8.29 -0.59
N ALA A 46 5.49 8.98 0.29
CA ALA A 46 6.31 10.14 -0.03
C ALA A 46 7.70 9.76 -0.58
N GLY A 47 7.99 8.47 -0.76
CA GLY A 47 9.31 8.00 -1.22
C GLY A 47 10.42 8.24 -0.20
N LEU A 48 10.08 8.51 1.07
CA LEU A 48 11.04 8.75 2.13
C LEU A 48 11.57 7.42 2.68
N PRO A 49 12.82 7.41 3.19
CA PRO A 49 13.39 6.21 3.79
C PRO A 49 12.56 5.75 4.99
N VAL A 50 12.30 4.44 5.02
CA VAL A 50 11.62 3.73 6.10
C VAL A 50 12.44 2.50 6.51
N ARG A 51 12.11 1.90 7.65
CA ARG A 51 12.79 0.68 8.12
C ARG A 51 12.57 -0.46 7.11
N ARG A 52 13.61 -1.28 6.90
CA ARG A 52 13.54 -2.46 6.02
C ARG A 52 12.39 -3.41 6.39
N GLY A 53 12.11 -3.58 7.68
CA GLY A 53 10.98 -4.39 8.16
C GLY A 53 9.62 -3.84 7.70
N THR A 54 9.43 -2.53 7.69
CA THR A 54 8.21 -1.90 7.16
C THR A 54 8.06 -2.16 5.66
N LEU A 55 9.14 -2.03 4.88
CA LEU A 55 9.09 -2.34 3.45
C LEU A 55 8.74 -3.81 3.22
N ALA A 56 9.32 -4.72 4.01
CA ALA A 56 9.01 -6.14 3.91
C ALA A 56 7.52 -6.41 4.18
N LEU A 57 6.93 -5.78 5.21
CA LEU A 57 5.49 -5.90 5.51
C LEU A 57 4.62 -5.35 4.38
N VAL A 58 4.95 -4.18 3.84
CA VAL A 58 4.19 -3.60 2.72
C VAL A 58 4.28 -4.50 1.48
N ARG A 59 5.47 -4.99 1.14
CA ARG A 59 5.66 -5.90 0.01
C ARG A 59 4.92 -7.22 0.20
N ALA A 60 5.03 -7.82 1.39
CA ALA A 60 4.32 -9.06 1.71
C ALA A 60 2.81 -8.86 1.61
N GLY A 61 2.28 -7.74 2.11
CA GLY A 61 0.87 -7.42 2.00
C GLY A 61 0.41 -7.18 0.57
N LEU A 62 1.19 -6.48 -0.26
CA LEU A 62 0.87 -6.32 -1.69
C LEU A 62 0.91 -7.64 -2.47
N ALA A 63 1.76 -8.58 -2.06
CA ALA A 63 1.83 -9.92 -2.64
C ALA A 63 0.76 -10.88 -2.08
N ALA A 64 0.08 -10.51 -1.00
CA ALA A 64 -0.88 -11.38 -0.34
C ALA A 64 -2.13 -11.59 -1.23
N PRO A 65 -2.64 -12.83 -1.35
CA PRO A 65 -3.72 -13.15 -2.29
C PRO A 65 -5.02 -12.41 -1.98
N ASN A 66 -5.31 -12.12 -0.71
CA ASN A 66 -6.45 -11.30 -0.28
C ASN A 66 -6.35 -9.86 -0.80
N ILE A 67 -5.17 -9.26 -0.76
CA ILE A 67 -4.94 -7.89 -1.26
C ILE A 67 -4.94 -7.86 -2.78
N ARG A 68 -4.33 -8.87 -3.40
CA ARG A 68 -4.28 -9.00 -4.85
C ARG A 68 -5.68 -9.14 -5.46
N ALA A 69 -6.53 -9.98 -4.86
CA ALA A 69 -7.94 -10.08 -5.23
C ALA A 69 -8.69 -8.75 -5.08
N LYS A 70 -8.40 -7.97 -4.02
CA LYS A 70 -8.97 -6.63 -3.85
C LYS A 70 -8.46 -5.64 -4.90
N LEU A 71 -7.22 -5.76 -5.37
CA LEU A 71 -6.68 -4.91 -6.45
C LEU A 71 -7.24 -5.30 -7.83
N GLU A 72 -7.53 -6.58 -8.04
CA GLU A 72 -8.09 -7.13 -9.29
C GLU A 72 -9.60 -6.92 -9.41
N ASP A 73 -10.31 -6.84 -8.29
CA ASP A 73 -11.74 -6.56 -8.25
C ASP A 73 -12.01 -5.14 -8.83
N LYS A 74 -12.52 -5.10 -10.06
CA LYS A 74 -12.85 -3.87 -10.82
C LYS A 74 -14.03 -3.09 -10.26
N ARG A 75 -14.69 -3.59 -9.20
CA ARG A 75 -15.81 -2.87 -8.60
C ARG A 75 -15.26 -1.64 -7.89
N PRO A 76 -15.72 -0.43 -8.24
CA PRO A 76 -15.40 0.74 -7.45
C PRO A 76 -15.94 0.48 -6.04
N THR A 77 -15.07 0.47 -5.04
CA THR A 77 -15.54 0.60 -3.66
C THR A 77 -16.14 1.99 -3.56
N ARG A 78 -17.47 2.02 -3.59
CA ARG A 78 -18.25 3.23 -3.42
C ARG A 78 -17.77 3.86 -2.09
N PRO A 79 -17.20 5.08 -2.08
CA PRO A 79 -16.84 5.70 -0.83
C PRO A 79 -18.11 5.76 0.01
N ALA A 80 -18.03 5.23 1.24
CA ALA A 80 -19.14 5.21 2.17
C ALA A 80 -19.66 6.64 2.27
N ARG A 81 -20.83 6.88 1.67
CA ARG A 81 -21.51 8.17 1.64
C ARG A 81 -21.77 8.53 3.10
N ARG A 82 -21.03 9.51 3.62
CA ARG A 82 -21.27 10.04 4.95
C ARG A 82 -22.59 10.80 4.85
N SER A 83 -23.66 10.16 5.29
CA SER A 83 -24.94 10.82 5.52
C SER A 83 -24.77 11.71 6.75
N THR A 84 -24.78 13.02 6.52
CA THR A 84 -25.15 14.03 7.52
C THR A 84 -26.48 14.61 7.08
#